data_AF-A0A9X6B704-F1
#
_entry.id   AF-A0A9X6B704-F1
#
_cell.length_a   1.000
_cell.length_b   1.000
_cell.length_c   1.000
_cell.angle_alpha   90.00
_cell.angle_beta   90.00
_cell.angle_gamma   90.00
#
_symmetry.space_group_name_H-M   'P 1'
#
loop_
_entity.id
_entity.type
_entity.pdbx_description
1 polymer ?
#
loop_
_entity_poly.entity_id
_entity_poly.type
_entity_poly.pdbx_seq_one_letter_code
_entity_poly.pdbx_strand_id
1 'polypeptide(L)'
;MNAKQLRIQILDVQDLHCQTCSFQSASYTYCYKQCLIGSWIEQAGKALLLISEVDSLEKIYGESEKKWDYLCGEAVKLQETHVTYRAIAKFLGCDESTLRKQLKKREVQFI
;
A
#
# COMPACT_ATOMS: atom_id res chain seq x y z
N MET A 1 -5.83 -7.13 5.24
CA MET A 1 -6.22 -7.33 3.82
C MET A 1 -5.06 -8.06 3.17
N ASN A 2 -5.28 -9.20 2.50
CA ASN A 2 -4.19 -9.94 1.85
C ASN A 2 -4.07 -9.57 0.36
N ALA A 3 -2.97 -9.99 -0.29
CA ALA A 3 -2.70 -9.66 -1.69
C ALA A 3 -3.85 -10.09 -2.62
N LYS A 4 -4.43 -11.27 -2.38
CA LYS A 4 -5.56 -11.79 -3.17
C LYS A 4 -6.79 -10.88 -3.08
N GLN A 5 -7.19 -10.50 -1.88
CA GLN A 5 -8.35 -9.63 -1.65
C GLN A 5 -8.15 -8.24 -2.28
N LEU A 6 -6.95 -7.65 -2.12
CA LEU A 6 -6.65 -6.36 -2.72
C LEU A 6 -6.67 -6.44 -4.25
N ARG A 7 -6.15 -7.52 -4.84
CA ARG A 7 -6.20 -7.72 -6.29
C ARG A 7 -7.63 -7.84 -6.82
N ILE A 8 -8.51 -8.54 -6.10
CA ILE A 8 -9.93 -8.62 -6.46
C ILE A 8 -10.57 -7.23 -6.40
N GLN A 9 -10.33 -6.46 -5.33
CA GLN A 9 -10.85 -5.10 -5.22
C GLN A 9 -10.38 -4.17 -6.35
N ILE A 10 -9.13 -4.29 -6.78
CA ILE A 10 -8.63 -3.52 -7.94
C ILE A 10 -9.42 -3.87 -9.20
N LEU A 11 -9.63 -5.17 -9.47
CA LEU A 11 -10.38 -5.63 -10.63
C LEU A 11 -11.84 -5.18 -10.58
N ASP A 12 -12.51 -5.34 -9.44
CA ASP A 12 -13.91 -4.91 -9.25
C ASP A 12 -14.07 -3.40 -9.51
N VAL A 13 -13.13 -2.58 -9.03
CA VAL A 13 -13.14 -1.12 -9.26
C VAL A 13 -12.89 -0.80 -10.73
N GLN A 14 -11.98 -1.51 -11.39
CA GLN A 14 -11.74 -1.34 -12.84
C GLN A 14 -12.99 -1.72 -13.65
N ASP A 15 -13.64 -2.83 -13.31
CA ASP A 15 -14.84 -3.29 -14.01
C ASP A 15 -16.01 -2.32 -13.83
N LEU A 16 -16.22 -1.82 -12.61
CA LEU A 16 -17.31 -0.91 -12.30
C LEU A 16 -17.12 0.50 -12.89
N HIS A 17 -15.90 1.04 -12.87
CA HIS A 17 -15.65 2.46 -13.16
C HIS A 17 -14.85 2.71 -14.43
N CYS A 18 -14.01 1.77 -14.87
CA CYS A 18 -13.10 2.00 -16.00
C CYS A 18 -13.61 1.39 -17.31
N GLN A 19 -14.42 0.32 -17.28
CA GLN A 19 -14.92 -0.32 -18.51
C GLN A 19 -15.79 0.59 -19.37
N THR A 20 -16.53 1.51 -18.76
CA THR A 20 -17.44 2.44 -19.46
C THR A 20 -16.92 3.89 -19.46
N CYS A 21 -15.67 4.11 -19.02
CA CYS A 21 -15.09 5.43 -18.88
C CYS A 21 -14.89 6.11 -20.24
N SER A 22 -15.39 7.34 -20.40
CA SER A 22 -15.23 8.12 -21.64
C SER A 22 -13.77 8.47 -21.97
N PHE A 23 -12.86 8.33 -20.99
CA PHE A 23 -11.42 8.57 -21.13
C PHE A 23 -10.61 7.27 -21.19
N GLN A 24 -11.21 6.13 -21.49
CA GLN A 24 -10.49 4.83 -21.54
C GLN A 24 -9.38 4.80 -22.61
N SER A 25 -9.46 5.65 -23.63
CA SER A 25 -8.41 5.86 -24.64
C SER A 25 -7.30 6.83 -24.22
N ALA A 26 -7.47 7.52 -23.09
CA ALA A 26 -6.44 8.40 -22.54
C ALA A 26 -5.25 7.60 -22.01
N SER A 27 -4.09 8.26 -21.89
CA SER A 27 -2.90 7.59 -21.38
C SER A 27 -3.11 7.11 -19.94
N TYR A 28 -2.46 6.00 -19.58
CA TYR A 28 -2.41 5.52 -18.20
C TYR A 28 -1.95 6.62 -17.22
N THR A 29 -1.03 7.50 -17.67
CA THR A 29 -0.56 8.67 -16.91
C THR A 29 -1.62 9.71 -16.61
N TYR A 30 -2.62 9.87 -17.49
CA TYR A 30 -3.76 10.73 -17.20
C TYR A 30 -4.61 10.12 -16.08
N CYS A 31 -4.91 8.82 -16.14
CA CYS A 31 -5.77 8.14 -15.18
C CYS A 31 -5.27 8.29 -13.73
N TYR A 32 -3.99 8.01 -13.45
CA TYR A 32 -3.53 8.08 -12.06
C TYR A 32 -3.22 9.50 -11.55
N LYS A 33 -3.03 10.48 -12.44
CA LYS A 33 -2.78 11.88 -12.06
C LYS A 33 -4.05 12.73 -11.96
N GLN A 34 -5.06 12.47 -12.79
CA GLN A 34 -6.23 13.34 -12.96
C GLN A 34 -7.57 12.64 -12.65
N CYS A 35 -7.56 11.35 -12.32
CA CYS A 35 -8.76 10.61 -11.92
C CYS A 35 -8.58 10.00 -10.54
N LEU A 36 -9.56 10.21 -9.65
CA LEU A 36 -9.55 9.65 -8.30
C LEU A 36 -9.50 8.11 -8.30
N ILE A 37 -10.25 7.47 -9.22
CA ILE A 37 -10.23 6.01 -9.37
C ILE A 37 -8.87 5.54 -9.85
N GLY A 38 -8.28 6.20 -10.84
CA GLY A 38 -6.96 5.84 -11.34
C GLY A 38 -5.85 6.03 -10.30
N SER A 39 -5.92 7.11 -9.51
CA SER A 39 -4.99 7.35 -8.40
C SER A 39 -5.10 6.27 -7.33
N TRP A 40 -6.32 5.87 -6.98
CA TRP A 40 -6.55 4.75 -6.05
C TRP A 40 -6.02 3.43 -6.61
N ILE A 41 -6.26 3.11 -7.88
CA ILE A 41 -5.74 1.89 -8.54
C ILE A 41 -4.20 1.87 -8.50
N GLU A 42 -3.54 3.01 -8.77
CA GLU A 42 -2.08 3.10 -8.71
C GLU A 42 -1.54 2.83 -7.30
N GLN A 43 -2.14 3.46 -6.28
CA GLN A 43 -1.77 3.25 -4.88
C GLN A 43 -2.03 1.80 -4.45
N ALA A 44 -3.17 1.23 -4.82
CA ALA A 44 -3.52 -0.16 -4.53
C ALA A 44 -2.56 -1.14 -5.24
N GLY A 45 -2.13 -0.83 -6.47
CA GLY A 45 -1.11 -1.61 -7.19
C GLY A 45 0.25 -1.59 -6.49
N LYS A 46 0.72 -0.42 -6.03
CA LYS A 46 1.95 -0.29 -5.22
C LYS A 46 1.84 -1.10 -3.92
N ALA A 47 0.70 -1.00 -3.24
CA ALA A 47 0.43 -1.79 -2.04
C ALA A 47 0.42 -3.31 -2.29
N LEU A 48 -0.06 -3.77 -3.44
CA LEU A 48 -0.05 -5.18 -3.79
C LEU A 48 1.38 -5.73 -3.92
N LEU A 49 2.30 -4.93 -4.48
CA LEU A 49 3.73 -5.25 -4.54
C LEU A 49 4.32 -5.35 -3.13
N LEU A 50 4.03 -4.37 -2.28
CA LEU A 50 4.48 -4.37 -0.88
C LEU A 50 3.99 -5.59 -0.10
N ILE A 51 2.70 -5.94 -0.19
CA ILE A 51 2.17 -7.13 0.50
C ILE A 51 2.90 -8.39 0.03
N SER A 52 3.19 -8.51 -1.27
CA SER A 52 3.91 -9.66 -1.83
C SER A 52 5.36 -9.72 -1.35
N GLU A 53 6.02 -8.57 -1.20
CA GLU A 53 7.37 -8.47 -0.62
C GLU A 53 7.36 -8.81 0.87
N VAL A 54 6.38 -8.33 1.63
CA VAL A 54 6.21 -8.63 3.06
C VAL A 54 5.92 -10.11 3.30
N ASP A 55 5.02 -10.72 2.51
CA ASP A 55 4.74 -12.17 2.57
C ASP A 55 6.02 -12.98 2.29
N SER A 56 6.86 -12.49 1.37
CA SER A 56 8.14 -13.10 1.03
C SER A 56 9.16 -12.94 2.16
N LEU A 57 9.24 -11.75 2.77
CA LEU A 57 10.09 -11.47 3.92
C LEU A 57 9.66 -12.28 5.15
N GLU A 58 8.37 -12.50 5.34
CA GLU A 58 7.85 -13.33 6.42
C GLU A 58 8.24 -14.80 6.24
N LYS A 59 8.21 -15.31 5.00
CA LYS A 59 8.74 -16.66 4.69
C LYS A 59 10.25 -16.79 4.92
N ILE A 60 11.03 -15.76 4.61
CA ILE A 60 12.50 -15.80 4.69
C ILE A 60 13.00 -15.54 6.11
N TYR A 61 12.37 -14.59 6.82
CA TYR A 61 12.89 -14.04 8.07
C TYR A 61 11.94 -14.16 9.27
N GLY A 62 10.68 -14.59 9.10
CA GLY A 62 9.68 -14.58 10.17
C GLY A 62 9.46 -13.18 10.77
N GLU A 63 9.17 -13.08 12.07
CA GLU A 63 9.03 -11.80 12.80
C GLU A 63 10.38 -11.17 13.20
N SER A 64 11.38 -11.19 12.30
CA SER A 64 12.71 -10.64 12.61
C SER A 64 12.76 -9.10 12.64
N GLU A 65 13.81 -8.55 13.27
CA GLU A 65 14.15 -7.12 13.19
C GLU A 65 14.31 -6.64 11.74
N LYS A 66 14.84 -7.46 10.83
CA LYS A 66 15.04 -7.09 9.42
C LYS A 66 13.71 -6.87 8.68
N LYS A 67 12.67 -7.67 8.99
CA LYS A 67 11.31 -7.45 8.48
C LYS A 67 10.80 -6.08 8.91
N TRP A 68 11.00 -5.75 10.18
CA TRP A 68 10.55 -4.48 10.74
C TRP A 68 11.36 -3.28 10.25
N ASP A 69 12.65 -3.44 9.97
CA ASP A 69 13.48 -2.41 9.34
C ASP A 69 12.92 -2.04 7.95
N TYR A 70 12.59 -3.05 7.15
CA TYR A 70 11.95 -2.86 5.84
C TYR A 70 10.56 -2.22 5.98
N LEU A 71 9.68 -2.77 6.85
CA LEU A 71 8.32 -2.24 7.05
C LEU A 71 8.32 -0.79 7.53
N CYS A 72 9.23 -0.43 8.42
CA CYS A 72 9.36 0.95 8.91
C CYS A 72 9.87 1.89 7.80
N GLY A 73 10.79 1.42 6.95
CA GLY A 73 11.24 2.17 5.77
C GLY A 73 10.10 2.46 4.78
N GLU A 74 9.25 1.45 4.50
CA GLU A 74 8.09 1.63 3.63
C GLU A 74 7.01 2.51 4.27
N ALA A 75 6.82 2.42 5.60
CA ALA A 75 5.89 3.29 6.33
C ALA A 75 6.23 4.78 6.16
N VAL A 76 7.52 5.14 6.18
CA VAL A 76 7.98 6.53 5.97
C VAL A 76 7.67 7.00 4.55
N LYS A 77 7.96 6.18 3.54
CA LYS A 77 7.65 6.52 2.14
C LYS A 77 6.14 6.71 1.92
N LEU A 78 5.33 5.86 2.56
CA LEU A 78 3.88 5.94 2.50
C LEU A 78 3.31 7.13 3.28
N GLN A 79 4.05 7.71 4.23
CA GLN A 79 3.60 8.92 4.95
C GLN A 79 3.37 10.09 3.99
N GLU A 80 4.20 10.22 2.96
CA GLU A 80 4.09 11.30 1.97
C GLU A 80 2.80 11.23 1.14
N THR A 81 2.24 10.04 0.97
CA THR A 81 1.04 9.77 0.15
C THR A 81 -0.20 9.43 0.96
N HIS A 82 -0.05 8.92 2.18
CA HIS A 82 -1.12 8.48 3.05
C HIS A 82 -1.04 9.19 4.41
N VAL A 83 -2.06 10.01 4.69
CA VAL A 83 -2.03 11.00 5.78
C VAL A 83 -2.10 10.41 7.20
N THR A 84 -2.38 9.10 7.36
CA THR A 84 -2.61 8.52 8.70
C THR A 84 -1.88 7.20 8.95
N TYR A 85 -1.35 7.03 10.17
CA TYR A 85 -0.79 5.77 10.68
C TYR A 85 -1.74 4.59 10.47
N ARG A 86 -3.04 4.78 10.69
CA ARG A 86 -4.06 3.74 10.51
C ARG A 86 -4.14 3.24 9.07
N ALA A 87 -4.08 4.14 8.09
CA ALA A 87 -4.08 3.77 6.68
C ALA A 87 -2.81 2.99 6.32
N ILE A 88 -1.64 3.50 6.75
CA ILE A 88 -0.34 2.87 6.50
C ILE A 88 -0.25 1.48 7.15
N ALA A 89 -0.68 1.33 8.41
CA ALA A 89 -0.69 0.05 9.11
C ALA A 89 -1.58 -0.98 8.40
N LYS A 90 -2.77 -0.56 7.95
CA LYS A 90 -3.67 -1.40 7.16
C LYS A 90 -3.02 -1.84 5.84
N PHE A 91 -2.24 -0.97 5.21
CA PHE A 91 -1.48 -1.29 3.99
C PHE A 91 -0.34 -2.28 4.24
N LEU A 92 0.41 -2.09 5.32
CA LEU A 92 1.52 -2.95 5.72
C LEU A 92 1.07 -4.27 6.37
N GLY A 93 -0.24 -4.49 6.50
CA GLY A 93 -0.79 -5.72 7.06
C GLY A 93 -0.54 -5.89 8.56
N CYS A 94 -0.30 -4.79 9.30
CA CYS A 94 -0.02 -4.81 10.74
C CYS A 94 -0.95 -3.89 11.53
N ASP A 95 -0.96 -4.04 12.85
CA ASP A 95 -1.70 -3.14 13.73
C ASP A 95 -1.00 -1.78 13.86
N GLU A 96 -1.79 -0.71 13.92
CA GLU A 96 -1.30 0.66 14.11
C GLU A 96 -0.43 0.80 15.37
N SER A 97 -0.86 0.18 16.46
CA SER A 97 -0.15 0.14 17.73
C SER A 97 1.24 -0.50 17.59
N THR A 98 1.33 -1.57 16.79
CA THR A 98 2.58 -2.29 16.54
C THR A 98 3.49 -1.48 15.64
N LEU A 99 2.95 -0.87 14.58
CA LEU A 99 3.68 0.03 13.69
C LEU A 99 4.31 1.19 14.46
N ARG A 100 3.54 1.88 15.32
CA ARG A 100 4.05 2.97 16.17
C ARG A 100 5.18 2.53 17.09
N LYS A 101 5.06 1.35 17.73
CA LYS A 101 6.11 0.80 18.59
C LYS A 101 7.38 0.51 17.82
N GLN A 102 7.26 -0.09 16.63
CA GLN A 102 8.39 -0.51 15.82
C GLN A 102 9.12 0.68 15.16
N LEU A 103 8.37 1.71 14.76
CA LEU A 103 8.90 2.99 14.32
C LEU A 103 9.68 3.68 15.45
N LYS A 104 9.09 3.80 16.64
CA LYS A 104 9.75 4.39 17.81
C LYS A 104 11.03 3.65 18.20
N LYS A 105 11.03 2.31 18.14
CA LYS A 105 12.20 1.47 18.44
C LYS A 105 13.38 1.78 17.51
N ARG A 106 13.11 2.20 16.28
CA ARG A 106 14.11 2.55 15.25
C ARG A 106 14.37 4.05 15.18
N GLU A 107 13.83 4.82 16.12
CA GLU A 107 13.94 6.28 16.18
C GLU A 107 13.38 6.98 14.93
N VAL A 108 12.46 6.30 14.23
CA VAL A 108 11.76 6.82 13.06
C VAL A 108 10.38 7.31 13.51
N GLN A 109 10.00 8.53 13.15
CA GLN A 109 8.66 9.08 13.43
C GLN A 109 8.14 9.83 12.21
N PHE A 110 6.83 9.80 12.04
CA PHE A 110 6.16 10.68 11.07
C PHE A 110 6.30 12.12 11.54
N ILE A 111 6.76 12.99 10.65
CA ILE A 111 6.79 14.45 10.85
C ILE A 111 5.38 15.01 10.80
#